data_AF-A0A6A3A7B5-F1
#
_entry.id   AF-A0A6A3A7B5-F1
#
_cell.length_a   1.000
_cell.length_b   1.000
_cell.length_c   1.000
_cell.angle_alpha   90.00
_cell.angle_beta   90.00
_cell.angle_gamma   90.00
#
_symmetry.space_group_name_H-M   'P 1'
#
loop_
_entity.id
_entity.type
_entity.pdbx_description
1 polymer ?
#
loop_
_entity_poly.entity_id
_entity_poly.type
_entity_poly.pdbx_seq_one_letter_code
_entity_poly.pdbx_strand_id
1 'polypeptide(L)'
;MSGILSFSSIVLPNWCTISRRVVRMAAAQTANVGLSLEAMAIKPPSHPTYDLRDIINLALAEDAGNRGDVTCMATIPFDMEVEAYFLAKEDGIIAGIALAEMVFQEVDPSLKVEWSRKDGDYVHKGLQFGKVYGRAHSIVVAERIALNFMQRMSGIATLTKAMADAANPAYILETRKTAPGLRLVDKWAVLIGGGKNHRLGLFDMVLIKDNHISIAGGISNAVRSVDQYLKRETLQMEVEVETRTLEEVKEVLQYASQTKTSLTRIMLDNMVIPLPNGDVDVSMLKEAVELINGKFGTEASGNVTLETVHKIGKTGVTYISSGALTHSVRALDISLKIDTELALEVGRRTKRA
;
A
#
# COMPACT_ATOMS: atom_id res chain seq x y z
N MET A 1 20.89 50.06 -19.64
CA MET A 1 22.11 49.58 -20.33
C MET A 1 23.12 49.23 -19.25
N SER A 2 23.73 48.07 -19.13
CA SER A 2 23.71 46.78 -19.84
C SER A 2 24.80 45.97 -19.11
N GLY A 3 24.53 44.71 -18.77
CA GLY A 3 25.52 43.89 -18.06
C GLY A 3 24.99 42.51 -17.74
N ILE A 4 24.54 41.80 -18.77
CA ILE A 4 24.09 40.40 -18.73
C ILE A 4 25.32 39.52 -18.55
N LEU A 5 25.37 38.73 -17.47
CA LEU A 5 26.29 37.61 -17.35
C LEU A 5 25.63 36.37 -17.96
N SER A 6 26.10 36.04 -19.17
CA SER A 6 25.81 34.82 -19.91
C SER A 6 26.56 33.65 -19.29
N PHE A 7 25.83 32.60 -18.87
CA PHE A 7 26.42 31.30 -18.59
C PHE A 7 26.33 30.43 -19.84
N SER A 8 27.50 29.95 -20.25
CA SER A 8 27.79 29.20 -21.45
C SER A 8 27.22 27.77 -21.42
N SER A 9 26.64 27.40 -22.56
CA SER A 9 26.24 26.05 -22.93
C SER A 9 27.45 25.12 -23.00
N ILE A 10 27.44 24.03 -22.22
CA ILE A 10 28.40 22.94 -22.35
C ILE A 10 27.90 21.99 -23.44
N VAL A 11 28.71 21.87 -24.48
CA VAL A 11 28.59 20.96 -25.62
C VAL A 11 29.02 19.56 -25.18
N LEU A 12 28.18 18.55 -25.41
CA LEU A 12 28.56 17.13 -25.37
C LEU A 12 28.83 16.64 -26.80
N PRO A 13 29.99 16.02 -27.09
CA PRO A 13 30.22 15.41 -28.39
C PRO A 13 29.59 14.02 -28.49
N ASN A 14 28.82 13.81 -29.55
CA ASN A 14 28.42 12.49 -30.04
C ASN A 14 29.60 11.78 -30.74
N TRP A 15 29.39 10.49 -31.00
CA TRP A 15 30.05 9.58 -31.96
C TRP A 15 31.02 8.55 -31.37
N CYS A 16 30.50 7.34 -31.15
CA CYS A 16 31.16 6.12 -31.66
C CYS A 16 30.13 5.01 -31.89
N THR A 17 29.81 4.76 -33.16
CA THR A 17 29.03 3.60 -33.64
C THR A 17 29.95 2.38 -33.71
N ILE A 18 29.66 1.35 -32.90
CA ILE A 18 30.26 0.02 -33.06
C ILE A 18 29.14 -0.99 -33.33
N SER A 19 29.12 -1.48 -34.56
CA SER A 19 28.33 -2.64 -34.99
C SER A 19 28.81 -3.89 -34.22
N ARG A 20 27.93 -4.53 -33.45
CA ARG A 20 28.16 -5.86 -32.88
C ARG A 20 27.12 -6.85 -33.40
N ARG A 21 27.66 -7.86 -34.08
CA ARG A 21 27.03 -9.08 -34.61
C ARG A 21 26.20 -9.77 -33.53
N VAL A 22 24.90 -9.98 -33.78
CA VAL A 22 24.02 -10.77 -32.92
C VAL A 22 24.32 -12.25 -33.13
N VAL A 23 24.93 -12.90 -32.15
CA VAL A 23 24.99 -14.36 -32.05
C VAL A 23 23.87 -14.79 -31.11
N ARG A 24 22.86 -15.50 -31.65
CA ARG A 24 21.84 -16.18 -30.85
C ARG A 24 22.51 -17.35 -30.12
N MET A 25 22.65 -17.25 -28.81
CA MET A 25 22.85 -18.42 -27.96
C MET A 25 21.54 -18.73 -27.25
N ALA A 26 21.03 -19.94 -27.46
CA ALA A 26 19.89 -20.47 -26.74
C ALA A 26 20.28 -20.63 -25.27
N ALA A 27 19.60 -19.90 -24.37
CA ALA A 27 19.72 -20.12 -22.95
C ALA A 27 18.92 -21.38 -22.58
N ALA A 28 19.63 -22.39 -22.07
CA ALA A 28 19.03 -23.51 -21.39
C ALA A 28 18.18 -22.98 -20.22
N GLN A 29 16.94 -23.45 -20.13
CA GLN A 29 16.03 -23.16 -19.02
C GLN A 29 16.59 -23.74 -17.72
N THR A 30 17.22 -22.90 -16.90
CA THR A 30 17.27 -23.14 -15.47
C THR A 30 15.91 -22.74 -14.92
N ALA A 31 15.12 -23.73 -14.49
CA ALA A 31 13.88 -23.51 -13.78
C ALA A 31 14.18 -22.73 -12.49
N ASN A 32 13.93 -21.43 -12.55
CA ASN A 32 13.95 -20.57 -11.38
C ASN A 32 12.69 -20.94 -10.57
N VAL A 33 12.85 -21.53 -9.39
CA VAL A 33 11.76 -21.62 -8.41
C VAL A 33 11.63 -20.23 -7.78
N GLY A 34 11.28 -19.25 -8.61
CA GLY A 34 10.88 -17.93 -8.15
C GLY A 34 9.43 -18.02 -7.72
N LEU A 35 9.12 -17.52 -6.52
CA LEU A 35 7.76 -17.24 -6.09
C LEU A 35 7.05 -16.48 -7.21
N SER A 36 6.18 -17.17 -7.96
CA SER A 36 5.42 -16.50 -9.00
C SER A 36 4.41 -15.59 -8.29
N LEU A 37 4.40 -14.30 -8.62
CA LEU A 37 3.32 -13.36 -8.26
C LEU A 37 1.92 -13.92 -8.61
N GLU A 38 1.85 -14.93 -9.47
CA GLU A 38 0.66 -15.70 -9.84
C GLU A 38 0.08 -16.55 -8.68
N ALA A 39 0.89 -16.94 -7.70
CA ALA A 39 0.47 -17.79 -6.57
C ALA A 39 -0.14 -16.99 -5.40
N MET A 40 -0.03 -15.66 -5.40
CA MET A 40 -0.59 -14.81 -4.36
C MET A 40 -2.12 -14.73 -4.47
N ALA A 41 -2.82 -14.97 -3.37
CA ALA A 41 -4.27 -14.85 -3.33
C ALA A 41 -4.75 -13.40 -3.58
N ILE A 42 -4.00 -12.41 -3.09
CA ILE A 42 -4.25 -10.98 -3.26
C ILE A 42 -2.98 -10.33 -3.81
N LYS A 43 -3.04 -9.87 -5.07
CA LYS A 43 -1.87 -9.28 -5.74
C LYS A 43 -1.57 -7.87 -5.22
N PRO A 44 -0.29 -7.49 -5.10
CA PRO A 44 0.08 -6.11 -4.79
C PRO A 44 -0.35 -5.16 -5.92
N PRO A 45 -0.61 -3.88 -5.61
CA PRO A 45 -0.75 -2.87 -6.64
C PRO A 45 0.58 -2.67 -7.40
N SER A 46 0.51 -2.19 -8.63
CA SER A 46 1.68 -1.90 -9.47
C SER A 46 1.97 -0.40 -9.56
N HIS A 47 3.23 0.01 -9.45
CA HIS A 47 3.65 1.40 -9.73
C HIS A 47 4.42 1.47 -11.06
N PRO A 48 4.30 2.55 -11.85
CA PRO A 48 4.99 2.66 -13.14
C PRO A 48 6.52 2.82 -13.06
N THR A 49 7.09 3.09 -11.89
CA THR A 49 8.51 3.50 -11.76
C THR A 49 9.31 2.78 -10.69
N TYR A 50 8.69 1.92 -9.87
CA TYR A 50 9.39 1.12 -8.85
C TYR A 50 8.52 -0.08 -8.46
N ASP A 51 9.14 -1.08 -7.85
CA ASP A 51 8.44 -2.27 -7.37
C ASP A 51 8.76 -2.60 -5.89
N LEU A 52 8.28 -3.75 -5.42
CA LEU A 52 8.52 -4.20 -4.05
C LEU A 52 9.99 -4.57 -3.79
N ARG A 53 10.74 -5.02 -4.80
CA ARG A 53 12.17 -5.35 -4.65
C ARG A 53 12.99 -4.08 -4.43
N ASP A 54 12.65 -2.99 -5.12
CA ASP A 54 13.29 -1.69 -4.87
C ASP A 54 13.14 -1.26 -3.39
N ILE A 55 11.95 -1.46 -2.81
CA ILE A 55 11.67 -1.15 -1.40
C ILE A 55 12.45 -2.07 -0.45
N ILE A 56 12.50 -3.38 -0.74
CA ILE A 56 13.26 -4.36 0.04
C ILE A 56 14.75 -4.03 0.02
N ASN A 57 15.30 -3.74 -1.14
CA ASN A 57 16.72 -3.39 -1.30
C ASN A 57 17.08 -2.11 -0.56
N LEU A 58 16.19 -1.10 -0.57
CA LEU A 58 16.37 0.11 0.22
C LEU A 58 16.38 -0.19 1.72
N ALA A 59 15.46 -1.03 2.20
CA ALA A 59 15.38 -1.41 3.62
C ALA A 59 16.60 -2.25 4.06
N LEU A 60 17.09 -3.16 3.21
CA LEU A 60 18.32 -3.92 3.46
C LEU A 60 19.54 -3.02 3.52
N ALA A 61 19.64 -2.05 2.60
CA ALA A 61 20.72 -1.08 2.60
C ALA A 61 20.68 -0.15 3.84
N GLU A 62 19.48 0.20 4.31
CA GLU A 62 19.28 0.98 5.54
C GLU A 62 19.81 0.24 6.78
N ASP A 63 19.46 -1.04 6.95
CA ASP A 63 19.75 -1.78 8.19
C ASP A 63 21.18 -2.38 8.22
N ALA A 64 21.65 -2.93 7.09
CA ALA A 64 22.95 -3.61 7.01
C ALA A 64 24.10 -2.68 6.58
N GLY A 65 23.80 -1.60 5.85
CA GLY A 65 24.80 -0.76 5.20
C GLY A 65 25.82 -1.57 4.39
N ASN A 66 27.06 -1.07 4.30
CA ASN A 66 28.15 -1.77 3.60
C ASN A 66 28.85 -2.84 4.45
N ARG A 67 28.61 -2.87 5.77
CA ARG A 67 29.37 -3.69 6.72
C ARG A 67 28.66 -4.99 7.09
N GLY A 68 27.32 -5.02 7.02
CA GLY A 68 26.51 -6.12 7.51
C GLY A 68 26.38 -6.14 9.04
N ASP A 69 25.84 -7.24 9.56
CA ASP A 69 25.61 -7.43 11.00
C ASP A 69 26.91 -7.79 11.72
N VAL A 70 27.54 -6.79 12.34
CA VAL A 70 28.76 -6.94 13.14
C VAL A 70 28.58 -7.82 14.37
N THR A 71 27.37 -7.91 14.92
CA THR A 71 27.08 -8.72 16.10
C THR A 71 27.06 -10.19 15.71
N CYS A 72 26.34 -10.55 14.64
CA CYS A 72 26.35 -11.93 14.11
C CYS A 72 27.76 -12.35 13.70
N MET A 73 28.51 -11.49 13.00
CA MET A 73 29.90 -11.76 12.60
C MET A 73 30.83 -12.02 13.79
N ALA A 74 30.62 -11.34 14.92
CA ALA A 74 31.46 -11.49 16.10
C ALA A 74 31.06 -12.66 17.01
N THR A 75 29.80 -13.10 16.98
CA THR A 75 29.24 -13.99 18.01
C THR A 75 28.75 -15.34 17.49
N ILE A 76 28.45 -15.46 16.19
CA ILE A 76 27.83 -16.66 15.62
C ILE A 76 28.76 -17.29 14.58
N PRO A 77 29.07 -18.60 14.66
CA PRO A 77 29.80 -19.31 13.61
C PRO A 77 29.11 -19.20 12.26
N PHE A 78 29.87 -18.98 11.18
CA PHE A 78 29.33 -18.72 9.84
C PHE A 78 28.47 -19.86 9.26
N ASP A 79 28.76 -21.11 9.63
CA ASP A 79 28.07 -22.31 9.17
C ASP A 79 26.99 -22.79 10.17
N MET A 80 26.66 -21.98 11.18
CA MET A 80 25.59 -22.31 12.13
C MET A 80 24.22 -22.24 11.45
N GLU A 81 23.49 -23.35 11.46
CA GLU A 81 22.08 -23.40 11.03
C GLU A 81 21.14 -23.43 12.24
N VAL A 82 20.03 -22.70 12.13
CA VAL A 82 19.00 -22.60 13.18
C VAL A 82 17.61 -22.69 12.59
N GLU A 83 16.64 -23.06 13.43
CA GLU A 83 15.22 -22.90 13.17
C GLU A 83 14.68 -21.71 13.99
N ALA A 84 13.85 -20.89 13.37
CA ALA A 84 13.10 -19.84 14.04
C ALA A 84 11.61 -19.90 13.67
N TYR A 85 10.75 -19.43 14.56
CA TYR A 85 9.30 -19.44 14.37
C TYR A 85 8.68 -18.05 14.55
N PHE A 86 7.70 -17.74 13.72
CA PHE A 86 6.88 -16.54 13.82
C PHE A 86 5.77 -16.74 14.84
N LEU A 87 5.63 -15.79 15.77
CA LEU A 87 4.66 -15.82 16.86
C LEU A 87 3.85 -14.52 16.88
N ALA A 88 2.52 -14.65 16.82
CA ALA A 88 1.62 -13.53 17.02
C ALA A 88 1.59 -13.15 18.52
N LYS A 89 1.85 -11.89 18.85
CA LYS A 89 1.81 -11.39 20.24
C LYS A 89 0.55 -10.61 20.56
N GLU A 90 -0.26 -10.34 19.56
CA GLU A 90 -1.58 -9.71 19.63
C GLU A 90 -2.53 -10.38 18.62
N ASP A 91 -3.84 -10.18 18.81
CA ASP A 91 -4.88 -10.65 17.89
C ASP A 91 -4.99 -9.71 16.68
N GLY A 92 -5.21 -10.24 15.49
CA GLY A 92 -5.35 -9.41 14.29
C GLY A 92 -5.43 -10.19 12.99
N ILE A 93 -5.32 -9.46 11.87
CA ILE A 93 -5.21 -10.00 10.52
C ILE A 93 -3.74 -10.00 10.11
N ILE A 94 -3.24 -11.17 9.69
CA ILE A 94 -1.87 -11.27 9.20
C ILE A 94 -1.78 -10.70 7.78
N ALA A 95 -0.79 -9.86 7.55
CA ALA A 95 -0.46 -9.32 6.23
C ALA A 95 1.05 -9.13 6.08
N GLY A 96 1.56 -9.37 4.88
CA GLY A 96 2.98 -9.26 4.54
C GLY A 96 3.75 -10.58 4.57
N ILE A 97 3.08 -11.73 4.65
CA ILE A 97 3.73 -13.05 4.55
C ILE A 97 4.52 -13.15 3.25
N ALA A 98 3.88 -12.83 2.11
CA ALA A 98 4.55 -12.93 0.83
C ALA A 98 5.65 -11.86 0.65
N LEU A 99 5.54 -10.70 1.30
CA LEU A 99 6.61 -9.70 1.32
C LEU A 99 7.80 -10.18 2.17
N ALA A 100 7.55 -10.84 3.30
CA ALA A 100 8.59 -11.44 4.12
C ALA A 100 9.32 -12.57 3.39
N GLU A 101 8.62 -13.41 2.64
CA GLU A 101 9.24 -14.40 1.76
C GLU A 101 10.18 -13.75 0.74
N MET A 102 9.78 -12.62 0.13
CA MET A 102 10.65 -11.86 -0.77
C MET A 102 11.89 -11.33 -0.05
N VAL A 103 11.77 -10.85 1.20
CA VAL A 103 12.91 -10.40 2.01
C VAL A 103 13.87 -11.57 2.28
N PHE A 104 13.38 -12.72 2.75
CA PHE A 104 14.22 -13.89 2.98
C PHE A 104 14.90 -14.37 1.70
N GLN A 105 14.18 -14.39 0.58
CA GLN A 105 14.72 -14.77 -0.71
C GLN A 105 15.80 -13.81 -1.21
N GLU A 106 15.65 -12.51 -0.98
CA GLU A 106 16.65 -11.49 -1.35
C GLU A 106 17.92 -11.62 -0.49
N VAL A 107 17.76 -11.91 0.80
CA VAL A 107 18.89 -12.09 1.72
C VAL A 107 19.65 -13.38 1.45
N ASP A 108 18.94 -14.52 1.35
CA ASP A 108 19.54 -15.84 1.14
C ASP A 108 18.51 -16.82 0.56
N PRO A 109 18.61 -17.13 -0.75
CA PRO A 109 17.72 -18.08 -1.42
C PRO A 109 17.75 -19.52 -0.88
N SER A 110 18.72 -19.86 -0.01
CA SER A 110 18.80 -21.18 0.61
C SER A 110 17.93 -21.31 1.87
N LEU A 111 17.41 -20.21 2.40
CA LEU A 111 16.48 -20.23 3.53
C LEU A 111 15.18 -20.94 3.15
N LYS A 112 14.74 -21.84 4.03
CA LYS A 112 13.48 -22.57 3.89
C LYS A 112 12.45 -21.94 4.78
N VAL A 113 11.37 -21.42 4.20
CA VAL A 113 10.27 -20.78 4.93
C VAL A 113 9.01 -21.62 4.77
N GLU A 114 8.31 -21.87 5.87
CA GLU A 114 7.06 -22.61 5.91
C GLU A 114 6.00 -21.81 6.65
N TRP A 115 4.79 -21.73 6.09
CA TRP A 115 3.68 -21.00 6.70
C TRP A 115 2.49 -21.91 6.96
N SER A 116 1.84 -21.70 8.11
CA SER A 116 0.56 -22.34 8.44
C SER A 116 -0.63 -21.40 8.27
N ARG A 117 -0.36 -20.16 7.86
CA ARG A 117 -1.33 -19.10 7.56
C ARG A 117 -0.97 -18.43 6.25
N LYS A 118 -1.93 -17.71 5.67
CA LYS A 118 -1.75 -16.86 4.49
C LYS A 118 -2.18 -15.43 4.80
N ASP A 119 -1.75 -14.50 3.97
CA ASP A 119 -2.20 -13.11 4.04
C ASP A 119 -3.74 -13.04 4.04
N GLY A 120 -4.29 -12.29 5.00
CA GLY A 120 -5.73 -12.13 5.21
C GLY A 120 -6.33 -13.06 6.27
N ASP A 121 -5.58 -14.06 6.75
CA ASP A 121 -6.05 -14.91 7.84
C ASP A 121 -6.06 -14.18 9.19
N TYR A 122 -7.01 -14.53 10.05
CA TYR A 122 -7.02 -14.10 11.45
C TYR A 122 -6.03 -14.91 12.30
N VAL A 123 -5.31 -14.22 13.18
CA VAL A 123 -4.41 -14.80 14.18
C VAL A 123 -4.78 -14.32 15.58
N HIS A 124 -4.53 -15.18 16.57
CA HIS A 124 -4.68 -14.83 17.99
C HIS A 124 -3.32 -14.85 18.69
N LYS A 125 -3.20 -14.11 19.78
CA LYS A 125 -2.01 -14.05 20.62
C LYS A 125 -1.57 -15.46 21.05
N GLY A 126 -0.30 -15.76 20.83
CA GLY A 126 0.32 -17.04 21.13
C GLY A 126 0.36 -18.01 19.94
N LEU A 127 -0.30 -17.70 18.83
CA LEU A 127 -0.27 -18.54 17.64
C LEU A 127 1.11 -18.49 16.97
N GLN A 128 1.73 -19.66 16.80
CA GLN A 128 2.86 -19.82 15.88
C GLN A 128 2.30 -20.03 14.47
N PHE A 129 2.68 -19.17 13.53
CA PHE A 129 2.06 -19.15 12.20
C PHE A 129 3.03 -19.35 11.03
N GLY A 130 4.33 -19.41 11.30
CA GLY A 130 5.35 -19.74 10.30
C GLY A 130 6.68 -20.14 10.93
N LYS A 131 7.55 -20.71 10.11
CA LYS A 131 8.89 -21.15 10.46
C LYS A 131 9.89 -20.76 9.38
N VAL A 132 11.14 -20.53 9.76
CA VAL A 132 12.27 -20.35 8.86
C VAL A 132 13.44 -21.20 9.35
N TYR A 133 14.09 -21.90 8.43
CA TYR A 133 15.26 -22.73 8.68
C TYR A 133 16.40 -22.35 7.74
N GLY A 134 17.62 -22.31 8.27
CA GLY A 134 18.84 -22.11 7.48
C GLY A 134 19.93 -21.41 8.27
N ARG A 135 20.83 -20.70 7.58
CA ARG A 135 21.97 -20.03 8.22
C ARG A 135 21.50 -18.96 9.21
N ALA A 136 22.03 -19.01 10.42
CA ALA A 136 21.70 -18.07 11.49
C ALA A 136 21.98 -16.62 11.09
N HIS A 137 23.12 -16.35 10.44
CA HIS A 137 23.46 -15.02 9.94
C HIS A 137 22.39 -14.47 8.99
N SER A 138 21.94 -15.29 8.02
CA SER A 138 20.93 -14.90 7.04
C SER A 138 19.57 -14.63 7.69
N ILE A 139 19.16 -15.49 8.64
CA ILE A 139 17.90 -15.31 9.38
C ILE A 139 17.92 -14.01 10.18
N VAL A 140 18.99 -13.73 10.93
CA VAL A 140 19.08 -12.54 11.80
C VAL A 140 19.13 -11.25 10.97
N VAL A 141 19.87 -11.23 9.85
CA VAL A 141 19.89 -10.07 8.93
C VAL A 141 18.51 -9.79 8.34
N ALA A 142 17.76 -10.83 7.96
CA ALA A 142 16.42 -10.66 7.41
C ALA A 142 15.35 -10.30 8.45
N GLU A 143 15.55 -10.71 9.72
CA GLU A 143 14.54 -10.69 10.78
C GLU A 143 13.87 -9.33 10.93
N ARG A 144 14.65 -8.27 11.18
CA ARG A 144 14.08 -6.97 11.55
C ARG A 144 13.31 -6.36 10.40
N ILE A 145 13.81 -6.49 9.17
CA ILE A 145 13.19 -5.97 7.97
C ILE A 145 11.88 -6.71 7.68
N ALA A 146 11.90 -8.05 7.72
CA ALA A 146 10.70 -8.86 7.52
C ALA A 146 9.64 -8.53 8.58
N LEU A 147 10.01 -8.46 9.86
CA LEU A 147 9.09 -8.11 10.94
C LEU A 147 8.54 -6.69 10.79
N ASN A 148 9.37 -5.68 10.49
CA ASN A 148 8.91 -4.30 10.34
C ASN A 148 7.83 -4.16 9.25
N PHE A 149 8.03 -4.83 8.12
CA PHE A 149 7.02 -4.88 7.06
C PHE A 149 5.76 -5.62 7.51
N MET A 150 5.89 -6.85 8.01
CA MET A 150 4.74 -7.66 8.43
C MET A 150 3.92 -6.99 9.53
N GLN A 151 4.57 -6.45 10.56
CA GLN A 151 3.90 -5.80 11.68
C GLN A 151 3.12 -4.56 11.22
N ARG A 152 3.71 -3.74 10.34
CA ARG A 152 3.02 -2.57 9.76
C ARG A 152 1.83 -3.00 8.90
N MET A 153 2.06 -3.91 7.94
CA MET A 153 1.01 -4.40 7.05
C MET A 153 -0.13 -5.05 7.83
N SER A 154 0.19 -5.88 8.81
CA SER A 154 -0.81 -6.56 9.65
C SER A 154 -1.61 -5.57 10.49
N GLY A 155 -0.99 -4.49 10.99
CA GLY A 155 -1.69 -3.39 11.65
C GLY A 155 -2.72 -2.70 10.73
N ILE A 156 -2.33 -2.39 9.49
CA ILE A 156 -3.21 -1.81 8.47
C ILE A 156 -4.35 -2.77 8.13
N ALA A 157 -4.04 -4.03 7.85
CA ALA A 157 -5.03 -5.04 7.47
C ALA A 157 -6.04 -5.29 8.59
N THR A 158 -5.59 -5.29 9.85
CA THR A 158 -6.44 -5.45 11.04
C THR A 158 -7.45 -4.31 11.16
N LEU A 159 -6.98 -3.05 11.08
CA LEU A 159 -7.87 -1.89 11.15
C LEU A 159 -8.81 -1.84 9.93
N THR A 160 -8.29 -2.15 8.74
CA THR A 160 -9.08 -2.18 7.51
C THR A 160 -10.21 -3.19 7.61
N LYS A 161 -9.94 -4.39 8.12
CA LYS A 161 -10.96 -5.43 8.30
C LYS A 161 -12.08 -4.97 9.22
N ALA A 162 -11.72 -4.40 10.37
CA ALA A 162 -12.69 -3.86 11.32
C ALA A 162 -13.56 -2.74 10.68
N MET A 163 -12.93 -1.81 9.96
CA MET A 163 -13.65 -0.73 9.28
C MET A 163 -14.55 -1.24 8.14
N ALA A 164 -14.07 -2.19 7.32
CA ALA A 164 -14.81 -2.75 6.20
C ALA A 164 -16.06 -3.51 6.67
N ASP A 165 -15.92 -4.32 7.71
CA ASP A 165 -17.05 -5.06 8.30
C ASP A 165 -18.10 -4.10 8.87
N ALA A 166 -17.67 -3.01 9.52
CA ALA A 166 -18.57 -2.00 10.09
C ALA A 166 -19.26 -1.13 9.02
N ALA A 167 -18.54 -0.80 7.93
CA ALA A 167 -19.01 0.05 6.83
C ALA A 167 -20.08 -0.59 5.93
N ASN A 168 -20.22 -1.92 5.96
CA ASN A 168 -21.07 -2.67 5.05
C ASN A 168 -22.53 -2.11 5.00
N PRO A 169 -23.08 -1.82 3.80
CA PRO A 169 -22.63 -2.27 2.48
C PRO A 169 -21.61 -1.40 1.74
N ALA A 170 -21.18 -0.26 2.31
CA ALA A 170 -20.20 0.60 1.66
C ALA A 170 -18.81 -0.05 1.65
N TYR A 171 -18.02 0.22 0.60
CA TYR A 171 -16.63 -0.23 0.53
C TYR A 171 -15.70 0.77 1.23
N ILE A 172 -14.74 0.25 1.99
CA ILE A 172 -13.69 1.08 2.61
C ILE A 172 -12.51 1.27 1.68
N LEU A 173 -12.07 2.52 1.54
CA LEU A 173 -10.92 2.95 0.75
C LEU A 173 -9.84 3.56 1.63
N GLU A 174 -8.58 3.31 1.25
CA GLU A 174 -7.46 4.11 1.74
C GLU A 174 -7.28 5.41 0.94
N THR A 175 -6.23 6.17 1.27
CA THR A 175 -5.88 7.40 0.54
C THR A 175 -4.39 7.47 0.22
N ARG A 176 -3.98 8.48 -0.55
CA ARG A 176 -2.56 8.82 -0.76
C ARG A 176 -1.81 9.28 0.50
N LYS A 177 -2.48 9.42 1.65
CA LYS A 177 -1.87 9.70 2.97
C LYS A 177 -1.21 8.44 3.52
N THR A 178 -0.15 7.99 2.86
CA THR A 178 0.63 6.80 3.20
C THR A 178 1.98 7.20 3.77
N ALA A 179 2.69 6.25 4.39
CA ALA A 179 4.10 6.48 4.68
C ALA A 179 4.86 6.75 3.36
N PRO A 180 5.77 7.76 3.32
CA PRO A 180 6.62 8.00 2.16
C PRO A 180 7.44 6.74 1.79
N GLY A 181 7.56 6.43 0.50
CA GLY A 181 8.27 5.24 0.01
C GLY A 181 7.51 3.91 0.16
N LEU A 182 6.52 3.82 1.06
CA LEU A 182 5.82 2.56 1.39
C LEU A 182 4.42 2.44 0.80
N ARG A 183 4.07 3.25 -0.20
CA ARG A 183 2.70 3.31 -0.72
C ARG A 183 2.20 1.97 -1.27
N LEU A 184 3.04 1.21 -1.97
CA LEU A 184 2.65 -0.11 -2.47
C LEU A 184 2.35 -1.08 -1.34
N VAL A 185 3.20 -1.07 -0.30
CA VAL A 185 3.07 -1.90 0.90
C VAL A 185 1.79 -1.55 1.67
N ASP A 186 1.57 -0.26 1.95
CA ASP A 186 0.40 0.23 2.68
C ASP A 186 -0.90 -0.11 1.95
N LYS A 187 -0.97 0.15 0.65
CA LYS A 187 -2.18 -0.15 -0.16
C LYS A 187 -2.41 -1.65 -0.33
N TRP A 188 -1.37 -2.44 -0.43
CA TRP A 188 -1.52 -3.89 -0.49
C TRP A 188 -2.10 -4.45 0.82
N ALA A 189 -1.65 -3.94 1.97
CA ALA A 189 -2.20 -4.33 3.26
C ALA A 189 -3.70 -3.99 3.40
N VAL A 190 -4.15 -2.87 2.83
CA VAL A 190 -5.58 -2.51 2.79
C VAL A 190 -6.37 -3.52 1.96
N LEU A 191 -5.88 -3.94 0.80
CA LEU A 191 -6.51 -5.01 0.02
C LEU A 191 -6.59 -6.32 0.81
N ILE A 192 -5.51 -6.68 1.50
CA ILE A 192 -5.46 -7.90 2.33
C ILE A 192 -6.50 -7.84 3.47
N GLY A 193 -6.69 -6.67 4.07
CA GLY A 193 -7.72 -6.43 5.10
C GLY A 193 -9.16 -6.39 4.58
N GLY A 194 -9.39 -6.56 3.27
CA GLY A 194 -10.73 -6.53 2.67
C GLY A 194 -11.23 -5.14 2.28
N GLY A 195 -10.37 -4.12 2.35
CA GLY A 195 -10.62 -2.81 1.76
C GLY A 195 -10.41 -2.80 0.24
N LYS A 196 -10.59 -1.64 -0.37
CA LYS A 196 -10.28 -1.39 -1.78
C LYS A 196 -9.28 -0.23 -1.90
N ASN A 197 -8.51 -0.24 -2.98
CA ASN A 197 -7.61 0.87 -3.26
C ASN A 197 -8.35 2.02 -3.91
N HIS A 198 -8.12 3.24 -3.41
CA HIS A 198 -8.31 4.47 -4.17
C HIS A 198 -7.13 4.63 -5.15
N ARG A 199 -7.08 5.73 -5.90
CA ARG A 199 -5.99 6.00 -6.85
C ARG A 199 -4.62 5.87 -6.20
N LEU A 200 -3.69 5.23 -6.90
CA LEU A 200 -2.32 5.03 -6.47
C LEU A 200 -1.55 6.35 -6.40
N GLY A 201 -1.74 7.23 -7.37
CA GLY A 201 -0.96 8.44 -7.53
C GLY A 201 -1.76 9.60 -8.11
N LEU A 202 -1.05 10.59 -8.64
CA LEU A 202 -1.68 11.68 -9.41
C LEU A 202 -1.92 11.29 -10.88
N PHE A 203 -1.39 10.15 -11.31
CA PHE A 203 -1.27 9.75 -12.72
C PHE A 203 -2.35 8.79 -13.20
N ASP A 204 -3.07 8.12 -12.29
CA ASP A 204 -3.98 7.01 -12.60
C ASP A 204 -5.47 7.33 -12.41
N MET A 205 -5.78 8.49 -11.82
CA MET A 205 -7.16 8.97 -11.67
C MET A 205 -7.21 10.48 -11.47
N VAL A 206 -8.18 11.13 -12.12
CA VAL A 206 -8.48 12.54 -11.90
C VAL A 206 -9.29 12.70 -10.61
N LEU A 207 -8.82 13.55 -9.70
CA LEU A 207 -9.58 13.97 -8.52
C LEU A 207 -9.57 15.49 -8.45
N ILE A 208 -10.70 16.09 -8.80
CA ILE A 208 -10.93 17.54 -8.76
C ILE A 208 -11.28 17.91 -7.32
N LYS A 209 -10.40 18.68 -6.68
CA LYS A 209 -10.59 19.21 -5.31
C LYS A 209 -10.98 20.69 -5.30
N ASP A 210 -11.38 21.19 -4.13
CA ASP A 210 -11.66 22.59 -3.80
C ASP A 210 -10.72 23.63 -4.46
N ASN A 211 -9.42 23.41 -4.41
CA ASN A 211 -8.42 24.31 -4.97
C ASN A 211 -8.49 24.34 -6.50
N HIS A 212 -8.72 23.19 -7.14
CA HIS A 212 -8.88 23.10 -8.59
C HIS A 212 -10.17 23.78 -9.04
N ILE A 213 -11.27 23.57 -8.30
CA ILE A 213 -12.57 24.21 -8.55
C ILE A 213 -12.43 25.73 -8.50
N SER A 214 -11.77 26.24 -7.46
CA SER A 214 -11.56 27.67 -7.25
C SER A 214 -10.71 28.28 -8.37
N ILE A 215 -9.59 27.63 -8.72
CA ILE A 215 -8.68 28.11 -9.77
C ILE A 215 -9.33 28.04 -11.17
N ALA A 216 -10.15 27.02 -11.43
CA ALA A 216 -10.89 26.88 -12.69
C ALA A 216 -12.10 27.83 -12.81
N GLY A 217 -12.42 28.58 -11.75
CA GLY A 217 -13.56 29.51 -11.72
C GLY A 217 -14.92 28.80 -11.66
N GLY A 218 -15.00 27.65 -10.99
CA GLY A 218 -16.25 26.91 -10.75
C GLY A 218 -16.17 25.43 -11.08
N ILE A 219 -17.06 24.64 -10.48
CA ILE A 219 -17.04 23.16 -10.58
C ILE A 219 -17.38 22.72 -12.00
N SER A 220 -18.37 23.36 -12.65
CA SER A 220 -18.69 23.12 -14.07
C SER A 220 -17.50 23.37 -15.00
N ASN A 221 -16.71 24.41 -14.74
CA ASN A 221 -15.52 24.73 -15.54
C ASN A 221 -14.41 23.70 -15.33
N ALA A 222 -14.21 23.24 -14.09
CA ALA A 222 -13.22 22.22 -13.76
C ALA A 222 -13.55 20.89 -14.44
N VAL A 223 -14.79 20.41 -14.31
CA VAL A 223 -15.23 19.15 -14.95
C VAL A 223 -15.11 19.24 -16.47
N ARG A 224 -15.56 20.35 -17.08
CA ARG A 224 -15.41 20.57 -18.53
C ARG A 224 -13.95 20.54 -19.00
N SER A 225 -13.05 21.14 -18.22
CA SER A 225 -11.62 21.15 -18.56
C SER A 225 -11.02 19.74 -18.53
N VAL A 226 -11.45 18.92 -17.57
CA VAL A 226 -11.08 17.49 -17.51
C VAL A 226 -11.61 16.72 -18.71
N ASP A 227 -12.87 16.91 -19.08
CA ASP A 227 -13.47 16.24 -20.25
C ASP A 227 -12.74 16.58 -21.55
N GLN A 228 -12.37 17.86 -21.72
CA GLN A 228 -11.58 18.30 -22.87
C GLN A 228 -10.16 17.72 -22.87
N TYR A 229 -9.51 17.69 -21.70
CA TYR A 229 -8.18 17.13 -21.53
C TYR A 229 -8.15 15.63 -21.87
N LEU A 230 -9.01 14.83 -21.24
CA LEU A 230 -9.05 13.38 -21.48
C LEU A 230 -9.38 13.05 -22.93
N LYS A 231 -10.28 13.80 -23.57
CA LYS A 231 -10.56 13.65 -25.00
C LYS A 231 -9.36 13.98 -25.88
N ARG A 232 -8.66 15.09 -25.60
CA ARG A 232 -7.50 15.53 -26.39
C ARG A 232 -6.34 14.55 -26.29
N GLU A 233 -6.05 14.08 -25.09
CA GLU A 233 -4.96 13.13 -24.83
C GLU A 233 -5.36 11.67 -25.14
N THR A 234 -6.62 11.41 -25.54
CA THR A 234 -7.18 10.07 -25.78
C THR A 234 -6.99 9.14 -24.56
N LEU A 235 -7.21 9.69 -23.37
CA LEU A 235 -7.08 8.96 -22.11
C LEU A 235 -8.45 8.48 -21.61
N GLN A 236 -8.44 7.30 -21.00
CA GLN A 236 -9.58 6.75 -20.27
C GLN A 236 -9.15 6.44 -18.84
N MET A 237 -9.73 7.14 -17.87
CA MET A 237 -9.48 6.93 -16.44
C MET A 237 -10.71 7.39 -15.65
N GLU A 238 -10.81 6.93 -14.40
CA GLU A 238 -11.84 7.41 -13.49
C GLU A 238 -11.66 8.92 -13.20
N VAL A 239 -12.79 9.60 -13.03
CA VAL A 239 -12.86 11.02 -12.69
C VAL A 239 -13.75 11.18 -11.48
N GLU A 240 -13.20 11.79 -10.44
CA GLU A 240 -13.88 12.13 -9.21
C GLU A 240 -13.87 13.64 -8.99
N VAL A 241 -14.98 14.18 -8.49
CA VAL A 241 -15.10 15.58 -8.08
C VAL A 241 -15.49 15.67 -6.61
N GLU A 242 -14.79 16.51 -5.87
CA GLU A 242 -15.08 16.83 -4.47
C GLU A 242 -16.17 17.88 -4.37
N THR A 243 -17.15 17.62 -3.50
CA THR A 243 -18.26 18.51 -3.17
C THR A 243 -18.43 18.57 -1.65
N ARG A 244 -18.75 19.75 -1.15
CA ARG A 244 -18.87 20.07 0.29
C ARG A 244 -20.28 20.50 0.68
N THR A 245 -21.11 20.89 -0.30
CA THR A 245 -22.49 21.33 -0.07
C THR A 245 -23.46 20.67 -1.05
N LEU A 246 -24.75 20.67 -0.71
CA LEU A 246 -25.81 20.16 -1.58
C LEU A 246 -25.95 21.00 -2.86
N GLU A 247 -25.61 22.28 -2.81
CA GLU A 247 -25.57 23.17 -3.97
C GLU A 247 -24.48 22.76 -4.95
N GLU A 248 -23.27 22.45 -4.45
CA GLU A 248 -22.18 21.93 -5.29
C GLU A 248 -22.58 20.59 -5.93
N VAL A 249 -23.25 19.69 -5.19
CA VAL A 249 -23.81 18.44 -5.75
C VAL A 249 -24.83 18.72 -6.87
N LYS A 250 -25.77 19.64 -6.64
CA LYS A 250 -26.78 20.04 -7.65
C LYS A 250 -26.13 20.62 -8.90
N GLU A 251 -25.08 21.42 -8.77
CA GLU A 251 -24.34 21.97 -9.91
C GLU A 251 -23.69 20.87 -10.76
N VAL A 252 -23.05 19.88 -10.12
CA VAL A 252 -22.47 18.72 -10.81
C VAL A 252 -23.53 17.93 -11.58
N LEU A 253 -24.68 17.67 -10.94
CA LEU A 253 -25.79 16.93 -11.56
C LEU A 253 -26.40 17.71 -12.74
N GLN A 254 -26.52 19.03 -12.61
CA GLN A 254 -26.98 19.89 -13.70
C GLN A 254 -26.01 19.84 -14.88
N TYR A 255 -24.71 20.00 -14.63
CA TYR A 255 -23.68 19.91 -15.67
C TYR A 255 -23.76 18.57 -16.42
N ALA A 256 -23.81 17.46 -15.68
CA ALA A 256 -23.87 16.12 -16.25
C ALA A 256 -25.17 15.83 -17.01
N SER A 257 -26.28 16.48 -16.67
CA SER A 257 -27.54 16.34 -17.40
C SER A 257 -27.54 17.04 -18.77
N GLN A 258 -26.71 18.08 -18.91
CA GLN A 258 -26.64 18.92 -20.11
C GLN A 258 -25.45 18.57 -21.01
N THR A 259 -24.42 17.96 -20.45
CA THR A 259 -23.15 17.70 -21.14
C THR A 259 -22.74 16.25 -20.96
N LYS A 260 -22.26 15.62 -22.02
CA LYS A 260 -21.59 14.31 -21.91
C LYS A 260 -20.27 14.50 -21.15
N THR A 261 -20.18 13.90 -19.97
CA THR A 261 -19.01 14.00 -19.09
C THR A 261 -18.37 12.64 -18.84
N SER A 262 -17.08 12.67 -18.50
CA SER A 262 -16.26 11.53 -18.07
C SER A 262 -16.35 11.30 -16.56
N LEU A 263 -17.13 12.11 -15.84
CA LEU A 263 -17.34 11.99 -14.40
C LEU A 263 -17.85 10.59 -14.03
N THR A 264 -17.21 9.97 -13.05
CA THR A 264 -17.56 8.62 -12.57
C THR A 264 -18.01 8.62 -11.10
N ARG A 265 -17.51 9.56 -10.30
CA ARG A 265 -17.70 9.57 -8.85
C ARG A 265 -17.83 11.00 -8.30
N ILE A 266 -18.64 11.16 -7.26
CA ILE A 266 -18.76 12.39 -6.48
C ILE A 266 -18.33 12.10 -5.04
N MET A 267 -17.30 12.81 -4.58
CA MET A 267 -16.87 12.80 -3.19
C MET A 267 -17.68 13.83 -2.40
N LEU A 268 -18.28 13.36 -1.30
CA LEU A 268 -19.11 14.09 -0.36
C LEU A 268 -18.24 14.38 0.88
N ASP A 269 -17.44 15.44 0.79
CA ASP A 269 -16.42 15.76 1.78
C ASP A 269 -17.00 16.52 2.97
N ASN A 270 -16.70 16.04 4.17
CA ASN A 270 -17.10 16.64 5.45
C ASN A 270 -18.63 16.87 5.62
N MET A 271 -19.46 16.08 4.94
CA MET A 271 -20.92 16.06 5.13
C MET A 271 -21.40 15.23 6.35
N VAL A 272 -20.44 14.77 7.17
CA VAL A 272 -20.67 14.06 8.42
C VAL A 272 -20.24 14.98 9.57
N ILE A 273 -21.18 15.34 10.44
CA ILE A 273 -20.95 16.34 11.49
C ILE A 273 -20.83 15.64 12.85
N PRO A 274 -19.70 15.76 13.58
CA PRO A 274 -19.58 15.24 14.93
C PRO A 274 -20.55 15.91 15.90
N LEU A 275 -21.20 15.12 16.76
CA LEU A 275 -22.10 15.58 17.81
C LEU A 275 -21.40 15.54 19.18
N PRO A 276 -21.76 16.42 20.14
CA PRO A 276 -21.13 16.47 21.46
C PRO A 276 -21.24 15.18 22.28
N ASN A 277 -22.20 14.32 21.96
CA ASN A 277 -22.44 13.03 22.61
C ASN A 277 -21.58 11.88 22.04
N GLY A 278 -20.67 12.16 21.09
CA GLY A 278 -19.84 11.17 20.42
C GLY A 278 -20.49 10.46 19.23
N ASP A 279 -21.74 10.80 18.88
CA ASP A 279 -22.41 10.34 17.65
C ASP A 279 -22.08 11.29 16.47
N VAL A 280 -22.56 10.97 15.27
CA VAL A 280 -22.42 11.80 14.07
C VAL A 280 -23.76 12.07 13.40
N ASP A 281 -23.98 13.29 12.92
CA ASP A 281 -25.08 13.61 12.02
C ASP A 281 -24.67 13.32 10.57
N VAL A 282 -25.50 12.54 9.88
CA VAL A 282 -25.31 12.10 8.49
C VAL A 282 -26.44 12.58 7.58
N SER A 283 -27.28 13.52 8.04
CA SER A 283 -28.47 13.96 7.32
C SER A 283 -28.13 14.59 5.97
N MET A 284 -27.13 15.48 5.93
CA MET A 284 -26.65 16.08 4.68
C MET A 284 -26.06 15.02 3.72
N LEU A 285 -25.29 14.06 4.26
CA LEU A 285 -24.73 12.97 3.47
C LEU A 285 -25.84 12.12 2.83
N LYS A 286 -26.89 11.77 3.59
CA LYS A 286 -28.05 11.02 3.08
C LYS A 286 -28.78 11.79 1.98
N GLU A 287 -29.07 13.06 2.21
CA GLU A 287 -29.73 13.91 1.22
C GLU A 287 -28.90 14.01 -0.07
N ALA A 288 -27.58 14.16 0.03
CA ALA A 288 -26.69 14.17 -1.13
C ALA A 288 -26.72 12.84 -1.91
N VAL A 289 -26.70 11.70 -1.21
CA VAL A 289 -26.81 10.37 -1.84
C VAL A 289 -28.16 10.21 -2.55
N GLU A 290 -29.26 10.63 -1.92
CA GLU A 290 -30.60 10.60 -2.51
C GLU A 290 -30.71 11.50 -3.75
N LEU A 291 -30.11 12.70 -3.73
CA LEU A 291 -30.06 13.60 -4.89
C LEU A 291 -29.29 12.99 -6.06
N ILE A 292 -28.18 12.31 -5.78
CA ILE A 292 -27.36 11.65 -6.81
C ILE A 292 -28.08 10.43 -7.39
N ASN A 293 -28.90 9.74 -6.59
CA ASN A 293 -29.80 8.65 -6.99
C ASN A 293 -29.12 7.60 -7.89
N GLY A 294 -27.91 7.18 -7.52
CA GLY A 294 -27.16 6.14 -8.24
C GLY A 294 -26.61 6.54 -9.62
N LYS A 295 -26.71 7.81 -10.04
CA LYS A 295 -26.14 8.28 -11.32
C LYS A 295 -24.62 8.22 -11.37
N PHE A 296 -23.97 8.42 -10.22
CA PHE A 296 -22.52 8.36 -10.03
C PHE A 296 -22.21 7.52 -8.79
N GLY A 297 -20.99 6.96 -8.74
CA GLY A 297 -20.46 6.44 -7.48
C GLY A 297 -20.37 7.57 -6.45
N THR A 298 -20.64 7.28 -5.19
CA THR A 298 -20.52 8.26 -4.10
C THR A 298 -19.44 7.84 -3.13
N GLU A 299 -18.65 8.81 -2.67
CA GLU A 299 -17.60 8.58 -1.67
C GLU A 299 -17.76 9.54 -0.49
N ALA A 300 -17.91 9.02 0.72
CA ALA A 300 -17.86 9.85 1.93
C ALA A 300 -16.40 10.01 2.39
N SER A 301 -16.00 11.25 2.68
CA SER A 301 -14.66 11.60 3.17
C SER A 301 -14.79 12.56 4.37
N GLY A 302 -13.77 12.56 5.23
CA GLY A 302 -13.64 13.47 6.37
C GLY A 302 -13.95 12.81 7.71
N ASN A 303 -12.97 12.83 8.62
CA ASN A 303 -13.10 12.39 10.03
C ASN A 303 -13.76 11.01 10.25
N VAL A 304 -13.51 10.05 9.35
CA VAL A 304 -14.01 8.68 9.47
C VAL A 304 -13.21 7.90 10.53
N THR A 305 -13.91 7.36 11.53
CA THR A 305 -13.35 6.51 12.59
C THR A 305 -14.11 5.18 12.66
N LEU A 306 -13.61 4.21 13.44
CA LEU A 306 -14.27 2.91 13.58
C LEU A 306 -15.65 3.04 14.22
N GLU A 307 -15.82 4.02 15.11
CA GLU A 307 -17.07 4.31 15.81
C GLU A 307 -18.10 4.95 14.88
N THR A 308 -17.67 5.77 13.92
CA THR A 308 -18.56 6.54 13.05
C THR A 308 -18.88 5.84 11.73
N VAL A 309 -17.97 4.98 11.25
CA VAL A 309 -18.05 4.37 9.91
C VAL A 309 -19.32 3.57 9.68
N HIS A 310 -19.88 2.93 10.72
CA HIS A 310 -21.12 2.17 10.59
C HIS A 310 -22.30 3.05 10.15
N LYS A 311 -22.47 4.22 10.78
CA LYS A 311 -23.58 5.14 10.47
C LYS A 311 -23.41 5.75 9.09
N ILE A 312 -22.17 6.03 8.70
CA ILE A 312 -21.80 6.51 7.35
C ILE A 312 -22.14 5.43 6.30
N GLY A 313 -21.79 4.17 6.56
CA GLY A 313 -22.10 3.05 5.65
C GLY A 313 -23.60 2.82 5.45
N LYS A 314 -24.45 3.18 6.42
CA LYS A 314 -25.91 3.09 6.32
C LYS A 314 -26.58 4.24 5.57
N THR A 315 -25.84 5.22 5.06
CA THR A 315 -26.43 6.31 4.25
C THR A 315 -26.72 5.92 2.81
N GLY A 316 -26.19 4.78 2.34
CA GLY A 316 -26.26 4.37 0.95
C GLY A 316 -25.09 4.86 0.10
N VAL A 317 -24.06 5.45 0.72
CA VAL A 317 -22.82 5.81 0.02
C VAL A 317 -22.12 4.56 -0.55
N THR A 318 -21.50 4.67 -1.72
CA THR A 318 -20.82 3.53 -2.36
C THR A 318 -19.48 3.23 -1.68
N TYR A 319 -18.74 4.29 -1.37
CA TYR A 319 -17.39 4.24 -0.81
C TYR A 319 -17.28 5.12 0.43
N ILE A 320 -16.37 4.76 1.32
CA ILE A 320 -15.92 5.60 2.43
C ILE A 320 -14.40 5.59 2.40
N SER A 321 -13.76 6.75 2.32
CA SER A 321 -12.31 6.84 2.39
C SER A 321 -11.81 7.30 3.75
N SER A 322 -10.77 6.63 4.25
CA SER A 322 -10.12 7.02 5.51
C SER A 322 -8.60 7.01 5.37
N GLY A 323 -7.98 8.16 5.66
CA GLY A 323 -6.53 8.25 5.75
C GLY A 323 -5.96 7.49 6.95
N ALA A 324 -6.74 7.32 8.01
CA ALA A 324 -6.29 6.70 9.26
C ALA A 324 -5.76 5.27 9.04
N LEU A 325 -6.27 4.58 8.01
CA LEU A 325 -5.81 3.25 7.60
C LEU A 325 -4.30 3.20 7.33
N THR A 326 -3.69 4.27 6.81
CA THR A 326 -2.31 4.24 6.31
C THR A 326 -1.38 5.25 6.95
N HIS A 327 -1.88 6.40 7.44
CA HIS A 327 -1.02 7.39 8.12
C HIS A 327 -0.94 7.23 9.64
N SER A 328 -1.91 6.54 10.27
CA SER A 328 -2.00 6.38 11.74
C SER A 328 -1.94 4.92 12.15
N VAL A 329 -1.01 4.18 11.56
CA VAL A 329 -0.89 2.73 11.75
C VAL A 329 -0.37 2.40 13.15
N ARG A 330 -1.13 1.61 13.90
CA ARG A 330 -0.60 0.82 15.02
C ARG A 330 -0.17 -0.53 14.46
N ALA A 331 1.12 -0.82 14.52
CA ALA A 331 1.67 -2.09 14.07
C ALA A 331 1.15 -3.26 14.95
N LEU A 332 0.88 -4.41 14.34
CA LEU A 332 0.52 -5.63 15.06
C LEU A 332 1.80 -6.24 15.66
N ASP A 333 1.81 -6.56 16.96
CA ASP A 333 3.00 -7.12 17.60
C ASP A 333 3.24 -8.59 17.14
N ILE A 334 4.38 -8.83 16.51
CA ILE A 334 4.82 -10.13 15.96
C ILE A 334 6.28 -10.31 16.34
N SER A 335 6.69 -11.52 16.74
CA SER A 335 8.10 -11.84 16.94
C SER A 335 8.55 -13.00 16.07
N LEU A 336 9.81 -12.98 15.65
CA LEU A 336 10.53 -14.16 15.18
C LEU A 336 11.39 -14.66 16.34
N LYS A 337 11.27 -15.93 16.71
CA LYS A 337 12.02 -16.52 17.82
C LYS A 337 12.87 -17.69 17.33
N ILE A 338 14.17 -17.60 17.53
CA ILE A 338 15.11 -18.70 17.31
C ILE A 338 14.91 -19.73 18.42
N ASP A 339 14.85 -21.02 18.07
CA ASP A 339 14.90 -22.10 19.03
C ASP A 339 16.31 -22.19 19.64
N THR A 340 16.48 -21.55 20.80
CA THR A 340 17.77 -21.45 21.49
C THR A 340 18.20 -22.77 22.13
N GLU A 341 17.26 -23.65 22.49
CA GLU A 341 17.59 -24.95 23.08
C GLU A 341 18.21 -25.86 22.02
N LEU A 342 17.57 -25.94 20.84
CA LEU A 342 18.12 -26.68 19.71
C LEU A 342 19.47 -26.08 19.27
N ALA A 343 19.58 -24.76 19.19
CA ALA A 343 20.84 -24.10 18.83
C ALA A 343 21.98 -24.43 19.80
N LEU A 344 21.71 -24.44 21.12
CA LEU A 344 22.69 -24.82 22.13
C LEU A 344 23.07 -26.30 22.05
N GLU A 345 22.11 -27.18 21.78
CA GLU A 345 22.39 -28.61 21.63
C GLU A 345 23.32 -28.88 20.43
N VAL A 346 23.05 -28.24 19.28
CA VAL A 346 23.92 -28.30 18.10
C VAL A 346 25.31 -27.73 18.40
N GLY A 347 25.38 -26.60 19.12
CA GLY A 347 26.64 -26.02 19.57
C GLY A 347 27.49 -26.99 20.41
N ARG A 348 26.86 -27.67 21.37
CA ARG A 348 27.55 -28.68 22.22
C ARG A 348 28.01 -29.89 21.40
N ARG A 349 27.15 -30.43 20.52
CA ARG A 349 27.49 -31.58 19.65
C ARG A 349 28.66 -31.28 18.70
N THR A 350 28.78 -30.03 18.26
CA THR A 350 29.86 -29.57 17.35
C THR A 350 31.09 -29.04 18.08
N LYS A 351 31.16 -29.13 19.41
CA LYS A 351 32.24 -28.61 20.28
C LYS A 351 32.46 -27.09 20.16
N ARG A 352 31.38 -26.35 19.94
CA ARG A 352 31.38 -24.87 19.83
C ARG A 352 30.83 -24.17 21.06
N ALA A 353 30.20 -24.91 21.98
CA ALA A 353 29.58 -24.43 23.22
C ALA A 353 29.97 -25.29 24.42
#